data_AF-A0AA40WFX5-F1
#
_entry.id   AF-A0AA40WFX5-F1
#
_cell.length_a   1.000
_cell.length_b   1.000
_cell.length_c   1.000
_cell.angle_alpha   90.00
_cell.angle_beta   90.00
_cell.angle_gamma   90.00
#
_symmetry.space_group_name_H-M   'P 1'
#
loop_
_entity.id
_entity.type
_entity.pdbx_description
1 polymer ?
#
loop_
_entity_poly.entity_id
_entity_poly.type
_entity_poly.pdbx_seq_one_letter_code
_entity_poly.pdbx_strand_id
1 'polypeptide(L)' 'MEVKGLKEAISVLKELDRGYVTRAKIRAINRVAKRVVSVSVRSAAALVVAGDNRRQGIPVRTVRRRARVR' A
#
# COMPACT_ATOMS: atom_id res chain seq x y z
N MET A 1 -16.76 28.88 33.96
CA MET A 1 -15.97 28.90 32.70
C MET A 1 -15.21 27.58 32.44
N GLU A 2 -15.07 26.67 33.41
CA GLU A 2 -14.29 25.43 33.27
C GLU A 2 -14.89 24.36 32.32
N VAL A 3 -16.22 24.24 32.27
CA VAL A 3 -16.90 23.19 31.49
C VAL A 3 -16.72 23.39 29.97
N LYS A 4 -16.53 24.64 29.51
CA LYS A 4 -16.40 24.97 28.10
C LYS A 4 -15.02 24.59 27.56
N GLY A 5 -13.95 24.89 28.31
CA GLY A 5 -12.58 24.51 27.95
C GLY A 5 -12.37 22.99 27.94
N LEU A 6 -13.01 22.26 28.87
CA LEU A 6 -12.94 20.79 28.89
C LEU A 6 -13.61 20.16 27.66
N LYS A 7 -14.78 20.67 27.24
CA LYS A 7 -15.46 20.20 26.02
C LYS A 7 -14.61 20.43 24.76
N GLU A 8 -13.96 21.58 24.68
CA GLU A 8 -13.10 21.95 23.56
C GLU A 8 -11.84 21.06 23.51
N ALA A 9 -11.19 20.84 24.66
CA ALA A 9 -10.07 19.92 24.77
C ALA A 9 -10.44 18.48 24.37
N ILE A 10 -11.61 17.98 24.80
CA ILE A 10 -12.12 16.66 24.42
C ILE A 10 -12.40 16.59 22.91
N SER A 11 -12.91 17.66 22.30
CA SER A 11 -13.17 17.73 20.86
C SER A 11 -11.87 17.63 20.06
N VAL A 12 -10.86 18.42 20.43
CA VAL A 12 -9.54 18.40 19.80
C VAL A 12 -8.86 17.04 19.94
N LEU A 13 -8.94 16.40 21.12
CA LEU A 13 -8.41 15.06 21.34
C LEU A 13 -9.11 14.01 20.47
N LYS A 14 -10.45 14.08 20.33
CA LYS A 14 -11.21 13.17 19.46
C LYS A 14 -10.87 13.36 17.98
N GLU A 15 -10.64 14.60 17.55
CA GLU A 15 -10.21 14.89 16.18
C GLU A 15 -8.79 14.39 15.90
N LEU A 16 -7.87 14.60 16.86
CA LEU A 16 -6.49 14.12 16.76
C LEU A 16 -6.43 12.58 16.71
N ASP A 17 -7.20 11.91 17.56
CA ASP A 17 -7.34 10.45 17.57
C ASP A 17 -7.91 9.94 16.24
N ARG A 18 -9.02 10.52 15.75
CA ARG A 18 -9.59 10.15 14.43
C ARG A 18 -8.61 10.35 13.29
N GLY A 19 -7.86 11.45 13.28
CA GLY A 19 -6.83 11.72 12.27
C GLY A 19 -5.67 10.73 12.36
N TYR A 20 -5.25 10.36 13.57
CA TYR A 20 -4.20 9.37 13.80
C TYR A 20 -4.62 7.96 13.36
N VAL A 21 -5.80 7.50 13.81
CA VAL A 21 -6.38 6.21 13.46
C VAL A 21 -6.60 6.10 11.96
N THR A 22 -7.16 7.12 11.32
CA THR A 22 -7.36 7.14 9.87
C THR A 22 -6.04 7.02 9.11
N ARG A 23 -5.01 7.78 9.50
CA ARG A 23 -3.68 7.69 8.89
C ARG A 23 -3.04 6.32 9.13
N ALA A 24 -3.19 5.73 10.31
CA ALA A 24 -2.69 4.39 10.61
C ALA A 24 -3.36 3.32 9.73
N LYS A 25 -4.69 3.39 9.58
CA LYS A 25 -5.45 2.51 8.68
C LYS A 25 -4.97 2.63 7.23
N ILE A 26 -4.81 3.86 6.72
CA ILE A 26 -4.31 4.09 5.36
C ILE A 26 -2.91 3.50 5.18
N ARG A 27 -2.00 3.69 6.16
CA ARG A 27 -0.66 3.08 6.10
C ARG A 27 -0.72 1.56 6.07
N ALA A 28 -1.59 0.95 6.88
CA ALA A 28 -1.77 -0.50 6.90
C ALA A 28 -2.26 -1.02 5.54
N ILE A 29 -3.28 -0.39 4.96
CA ILE A 29 -3.80 -0.73 3.63
C ILE A 29 -2.70 -0.60 2.57
N ASN A 30 -1.98 0.52 2.55
CA ASN A 30 -0.90 0.75 1.59
C ASN A 30 0.22 -0.29 1.72
N ARG A 31 0.52 -0.75 2.94
CA ARG A 31 1.52 -1.80 3.18
C ARG A 31 1.10 -3.13 2.58
N VAL A 32 -0.16 -3.52 2.78
CA VAL A 32 -0.74 -4.75 2.19
C VAL A 32 -0.77 -4.65 0.68
N ALA A 33 -1.30 -3.55 0.13
CA ALA A 33 -1.35 -3.32 -1.31
C ALA A 33 0.04 -3.42 -1.97
N LYS A 34 1.05 -2.77 -1.38
CA LYS A 34 2.45 -2.84 -1.86
C LYS A 34 2.98 -4.27 -1.85
N ARG A 35 2.64 -5.07 -0.83
CA ARG A 35 3.06 -6.48 -0.74
C ARG A 35 2.39 -7.33 -1.81
N VAL A 36 1.07 -7.19 -1.97
CA VAL A 36 0.29 -7.93 -2.99
C VAL A 36 0.87 -7.65 -4.37
N VAL A 37 1.01 -6.38 -4.74
CA VAL A 37 1.60 -5.97 -6.02
C VAL A 37 3.00 -6.58 -6.23
N SER A 38 3.85 -6.57 -5.21
CA SER A 38 5.20 -7.15 -5.28
C SER A 38 5.19 -8.67 -5.52
N VAL A 39 4.24 -9.39 -4.94
CA VAL A 39 4.08 -10.83 -5.15
C VAL A 39 3.53 -11.09 -6.55
N SER A 40 2.45 -10.42 -6.95
CA SER A 40 1.82 -10.59 -8.25
C SER A 40 2.79 -10.33 -9.41
N VAL A 41 3.61 -9.26 -9.33
CA VAL A 41 4.62 -8.98 -10.36
C VAL A 41 5.67 -10.08 -10.43
N ARG A 42 6.08 -10.66 -9.30
CA ARG A 42 7.04 -11.78 -9.26
C ARG A 42 6.43 -13.06 -9.83
N SER A 43 5.20 -13.37 -9.47
CA SER A 43 4.48 -14.53 -10.02
C SER A 43 4.30 -14.40 -11.53
N ALA A 44 3.86 -13.22 -12.01
CA ALA A 44 3.77 -12.95 -13.44
C ALA A 44 5.13 -13.08 -14.14
N ALA A 45 6.18 -12.54 -13.54
CA ALA A 45 7.54 -12.66 -14.05
C ALA A 45 8.01 -14.11 -14.15
N ALA A 46 7.63 -14.98 -13.20
CA ALA A 46 7.99 -16.40 -13.22
C ALA A 46 7.18 -17.21 -14.24
N LEU A 47 5.92 -16.86 -14.49
CA LEU A 47 5.03 -17.61 -15.37
C LEU A 47 5.20 -17.29 -16.85
N VAL A 48 5.61 -16.05 -17.19
CA VAL A 48 5.77 -15.62 -18.58
C VAL A 48 6.87 -16.42 -19.26
N VAL A 49 6.55 -17.03 -20.39
CA VAL A 49 7.50 -17.70 -21.27
C VAL A 49 8.09 -16.66 -22.24
N ALA A 50 9.42 -16.57 -22.29
CA ALA A 50 10.09 -15.68 -23.24
C ALA A 50 9.85 -16.18 -24.67
N GLY A 51 9.77 -15.28 -25.66
CA GLY A 51 9.36 -15.62 -27.03
C GLY A 51 10.28 -16.60 -27.79
N ASP A 52 11.44 -16.92 -27.23
CA ASP A 52 12.31 -18.00 -27.69
C ASP A 52 11.87 -19.38 -27.17
N ASN A 53 10.83 -19.46 -26.33
CA ASN A 53 10.20 -20.63 -25.69
C ASN A 53 11.15 -21.63 -25.02
N ARG A 54 12.43 -21.27 -24.88
CA ARG A 54 13.49 -22.11 -24.32
C ARG A 54 13.65 -21.91 -22.82
N ARG A 55 13.15 -20.80 -22.28
CA ARG A 55 13.24 -20.46 -20.85
C ARG A 55 11.92 -19.89 -20.36
N GLN A 56 11.47 -20.42 -19.22
CA GLN A 56 10.37 -19.86 -18.47
C GLN A 56 10.90 -18.78 -17.52
N GLY A 57 10.19 -17.67 -17.47
CA GLY A 57 10.50 -16.54 -16.62
C GLY A 57 11.15 -15.38 -17.37
N ILE A 58 10.79 -14.15 -16.97
CA ILE A 58 11.38 -12.90 -17.43
C ILE A 58 11.82 -12.03 -16.24
N PRO A 59 12.77 -11.10 -16.44
CA PRO A 59 13.16 -10.19 -15.36
C PRO A 59 11.96 -9.41 -14.79
N VAL A 60 11.82 -9.39 -13.46
CA VAL A 60 10.77 -8.66 -12.72
C VAL A 60 10.69 -7.20 -13.14
N ARG A 61 11.83 -6.56 -13.41
CA ARG A 61 11.91 -5.16 -13.92
C ARG A 61 11.15 -4.94 -15.22
N THR A 62 11.12 -5.94 -16.10
CA THR A 62 10.42 -5.88 -17.38
C THR A 62 8.91 -5.86 -17.16
N VAL A 63 8.41 -6.71 -16.26
CA VAL A 63 7.00 -6.74 -15.88
C VAL A 63 6.59 -5.42 -15.21
N ARG A 64 7.39 -4.90 -14.28
CA ARG A 64 7.14 -3.60 -13.62
C ARG A 64 7.05 -2.45 -14.62
N ARG A 65 8.00 -2.37 -15.56
CA ARG A 65 8.03 -1.31 -16.59
C ARG A 65 6.79 -1.37 -17.48
N ARG A 66 6.36 -2.57 -17.89
CA ARG A 66 5.16 -2.76 -18.70
C ARG A 66 3.88 -2.43 -17.93
N ALA A 67 3.77 -2.88 -16.69
CA ALA A 67 2.61 -2.63 -15.84
C ALA A 67 2.58 -1.22 -15.22
N ARG A 68 3.60 -0.38 -15.50
CA ARG A 68 3.78 0.97 -14.92
C ARG A 68 3.73 0.98 -13.39
N VAL A 69 4.21 -0.10 -12.77
CA VAL A 69 4.27 -0.24 -11.32
C VAL A 69 5.66 0.19 -10.84
N ARG A 70 5.71 1.18 -9.94
CA ARG A 70 6.96 1.68 -9.34
C ARG A 70 7.38 0.81 -8.14
#